data_AF-A0A316KEF8-F1
#
_entry.id   AF-A0A316KEF8-F1
#
_cell.length_a   1.000
_cell.length_b   1.000
_cell.length_c   1.000
_cell.angle_alpha   90.00
_cell.angle_beta   90.00
_cell.angle_gamma   90.00
#
_symmetry.space_group_name_H-M   'P 1'
#
loop_
_entity.id
_entity.type
_entity.pdbx_description
1 polymer ?
#
loop_
_entity_poly.entity_id
_entity_poly.type
_entity_poly.pdbx_seq_one_letter_code
_entity_poly.pdbx_strand_id
1 'polypeptide(L)'
;MKKLYYILPILLIAFAFQACKTTEEAVDLKETVSEAPADGADIAMEEVVDESPVLSDSTTDRALFASIERTFCFGRCPVYKMKIYADGSVEYEGIQNMVITGKYTTTLDKSQMNAFLKKAEEIKFYELEDRYDDEMVTDLPSTTLTVIDDKGELKTVFCRYQFPKRINGLAEMFDNLLKSESWTSESGEIYPPER
;
A
#
# COMPACT_ATOMS: atom_id res chain seq x y z
N MET A 1 3.95 46.94 37.63
CA MET A 1 2.70 47.13 38.41
C MET A 1 1.56 47.39 37.44
N LYS A 2 0.40 46.75 37.70
CA LYS A 2 -0.91 46.86 37.03
C LYS A 2 -1.12 46.01 35.77
N LYS A 3 -1.53 44.77 36.06
CA LYS A 3 -2.37 43.89 35.24
C LYS A 3 -3.68 44.62 34.89
N LEU A 4 -4.15 44.50 33.64
CA LEU A 4 -5.52 44.85 33.29
C LEU A 4 -6.09 43.74 32.40
N TYR A 5 -6.87 42.86 33.05
CA TYR A 5 -7.65 41.81 32.43
C TYR A 5 -8.92 42.44 31.84
N TYR A 6 -9.23 42.12 30.58
CA TYR A 6 -10.57 42.30 30.02
C TYR A 6 -11.24 40.94 29.92
N ILE A 7 -12.30 40.80 30.71
CA ILE A 7 -13.26 39.71 30.78
C ILE A 7 -14.56 40.27 30.18
N LEU A 8 -15.14 39.62 29.16
CA LEU A 8 -16.60 39.52 28.85
C LEU A 8 -16.82 39.03 27.39
N PRO A 9 -17.95 38.38 27.06
CA PRO A 9 -18.60 37.24 27.71
C PRO A 9 -18.80 36.04 26.77
N ILE A 10 -19.00 34.89 27.39
CA ILE A 10 -19.41 33.62 26.79
C ILE A 10 -20.84 33.76 26.21
N LEU A 11 -20.99 33.49 24.92
CA LEU A 11 -22.30 33.38 24.26
C LEU A 11 -22.72 31.91 24.29
N LEU A 12 -23.42 31.54 25.37
CA LEU A 12 -24.14 30.28 25.54
C LEU A 12 -25.37 30.30 24.62
N ILE A 13 -25.30 29.61 23.48
CA ILE A 13 -26.49 29.28 22.69
C ILE A 13 -26.92 27.87 23.06
N ALA A 14 -27.86 27.79 24.00
CA ALA A 14 -28.66 26.62 24.27
C ALA A 14 -29.81 26.57 23.24
N PHE A 15 -29.75 25.63 22.30
CA PHE A 15 -30.92 25.22 21.52
C PHE A 15 -31.35 23.83 21.98
N ALA A 16 -32.40 23.81 22.79
CA ALA A 16 -33.15 22.63 23.15
C ALA A 16 -34.58 22.78 22.60
N PHE A 17 -34.94 21.94 21.64
CA PHE A 17 -36.31 21.56 21.27
C PHE A 17 -36.21 20.09 20.79
N GLN A 18 -36.49 19.09 21.64
CA GLN A 18 -37.79 18.38 21.77
C GLN A 18 -38.38 18.01 20.40
N ALA A 19 -38.16 16.79 19.91
CA ALA A 19 -38.93 15.56 20.19
C ALA A 19 -40.29 15.51 19.45
N CYS A 20 -40.43 14.56 18.52
CA CYS A 20 -41.67 13.79 18.38
C CYS A 20 -41.36 12.38 17.85
N LYS A 21 -41.95 11.41 18.53
CA LYS A 21 -41.77 9.96 18.46
C LYS A 21 -43.08 9.40 17.93
N THR A 22 -43.08 8.65 16.82
CA THR A 22 -44.26 7.93 16.32
C THR A 22 -43.76 6.92 15.28
N THR A 23 -44.10 5.64 15.19
CA THR A 23 -44.67 4.61 16.06
C THR A 23 -44.35 3.28 15.33
N GLU A 24 -44.18 2.21 16.09
CA GLU A 24 -44.05 0.83 15.61
C GLU A 24 -45.21 0.41 14.69
N GLU A 25 -44.92 -0.40 13.67
CA GLU A 25 -45.81 -1.51 13.30
C GLU A 25 -44.96 -2.76 13.06
N ALA A 26 -45.19 -3.73 13.94
CA ALA A 26 -44.75 -5.10 13.83
C ALA A 26 -45.67 -5.85 12.86
N VAL A 27 -45.10 -6.74 12.05
CA VAL A 27 -45.85 -7.84 11.42
C VAL A 27 -45.06 -9.12 11.62
N ASP A 28 -45.49 -9.88 12.62
CA ASP A 28 -45.31 -11.33 12.71
C ASP A 28 -46.62 -11.95 12.19
N LEU A 29 -46.53 -12.85 11.21
CA LEU A 29 -47.48 -13.96 11.07
C LEU A 29 -46.87 -15.05 10.17
N LYS A 30 -46.53 -16.11 10.87
CA LYS A 30 -46.08 -17.44 10.51
C LYS A 30 -47.22 -18.28 9.91
N GLU A 31 -46.98 -18.97 8.79
CA GLU A 31 -47.50 -20.33 8.48
C GLU A 31 -46.66 -20.92 7.32
N THR A 32 -45.72 -21.85 7.55
CA THR A 32 -45.84 -23.34 7.60
C THR A 32 -46.45 -23.91 6.28
N VAL A 33 -45.83 -24.81 5.51
CA VAL A 33 -45.55 -26.24 5.77
C VAL A 33 -44.70 -26.88 4.66
N SER A 34 -43.79 -27.77 5.08
CA SER A 34 -43.17 -28.98 4.46
C SER A 34 -42.46 -28.89 3.09
N GLU A 35 -41.42 -29.68 2.78
CA GLU A 35 -40.94 -30.96 3.32
C GLU A 35 -39.48 -31.19 2.89
N ALA A 36 -38.73 -31.95 3.70
CA ALA A 36 -37.33 -32.39 3.49
C ALA A 36 -37.23 -33.50 2.39
N PRO A 37 -36.06 -34.08 2.02
CA PRO A 37 -35.02 -34.68 2.89
C PRO A 37 -33.59 -34.19 2.59
N ALA A 38 -32.75 -33.97 3.59
CA ALA A 38 -31.89 -34.96 4.26
C ALA A 38 -30.72 -35.44 3.38
N ASP A 39 -29.53 -34.86 3.62
CA ASP A 39 -28.36 -35.68 3.90
C ASP A 39 -27.42 -34.91 4.81
N GLY A 40 -27.16 -35.47 5.98
CA GLY A 40 -26.27 -34.95 7.00
C GLY A 40 -25.14 -35.94 7.15
N ALA A 41 -23.93 -35.48 6.83
CA ALA A 41 -22.71 -36.13 7.25
C ALA A 41 -21.85 -35.07 7.94
N ASP A 42 -21.78 -35.20 9.26
CA ASP A 42 -20.86 -34.49 10.15
C ASP A 42 -19.42 -34.65 9.65
N ILE A 43 -18.73 -33.53 9.42
CA ILE A 43 -17.27 -33.51 9.40
C ILE A 43 -16.78 -32.45 10.39
N ALA A 44 -15.85 -32.92 11.20
CA ALA A 44 -15.25 -32.29 12.35
C ALA A 44 -14.78 -30.85 12.08
N MET A 45 -15.00 -30.03 13.10
CA MET A 45 -14.38 -28.73 13.29
C MET A 45 -12.89 -28.95 13.53
N GLU A 46 -12.10 -28.83 12.47
CA GLU A 46 -10.65 -28.85 12.53
C GLU A 46 -10.15 -27.41 12.67
N GLU A 47 -9.34 -27.19 13.71
CA GLU A 47 -8.71 -25.91 13.99
C GLU A 47 -7.76 -25.52 12.86
N VAL A 48 -8.05 -24.41 12.17
CA VAL A 48 -7.06 -23.75 11.32
C VAL A 48 -6.39 -22.65 12.12
N VAL A 49 -5.24 -23.05 12.65
CA VAL A 49 -4.15 -22.20 13.12
C VAL A 49 -3.68 -21.25 12.03
N ASP A 50 -3.46 -20.01 12.48
CA ASP A 50 -2.58 -18.96 11.96
C ASP A 50 -1.55 -19.39 10.92
N GLU A 51 -1.75 -18.95 9.68
CA GLU A 51 -0.65 -18.71 8.75
C GLU A 51 -0.83 -17.33 8.11
N SER A 52 -0.09 -16.37 8.66
CA SER A 52 0.28 -15.13 7.97
C SER A 52 0.92 -15.46 6.61
N PRO A 53 0.62 -14.71 5.53
CA PRO A 53 1.01 -15.09 4.18
C PRO A 53 2.52 -14.94 3.96
N VAL A 54 3.21 -16.07 3.82
CA VAL A 54 4.59 -16.12 3.32
C VAL A 54 4.52 -16.01 1.79
N LEU A 55 4.90 -14.85 1.25
CA LEU A 55 5.01 -14.64 -0.20
C LEU A 55 6.30 -15.27 -0.72
N SER A 56 6.27 -16.57 -1.05
CA SER A 56 7.32 -17.22 -1.83
C SER A 56 6.94 -17.23 -3.32
N ASP A 57 7.55 -16.34 -4.10
CA ASP A 57 7.49 -16.36 -5.56
C ASP A 57 8.74 -17.08 -6.08
N SER A 58 8.53 -18.17 -6.82
CA SER A 58 9.59 -19.07 -7.25
C SER A 58 10.44 -18.43 -8.35
N THR A 59 11.68 -18.06 -8.04
CA THR A 59 12.88 -18.16 -8.90
C THR A 59 14.08 -17.63 -8.12
N THR A 60 14.75 -18.55 -7.41
CA THR A 60 15.88 -18.32 -6.49
C THR A 60 15.45 -17.60 -5.21
N ASP A 61 15.76 -18.19 -4.04
CA ASP A 61 15.54 -17.61 -2.69
C ASP A 61 16.39 -16.35 -2.48
N ARG A 62 16.14 -15.31 -3.28
CA ARG A 62 16.75 -14.00 -3.12
C ARG A 62 15.95 -13.24 -2.08
N ALA A 63 16.61 -12.84 -1.00
CA ALA A 63 15.99 -12.02 0.01
C ALA A 63 15.58 -10.66 -0.59
N LEU A 64 14.33 -10.28 -0.40
CA LEU A 64 13.85 -8.94 -0.77
C LEU A 64 14.66 -7.90 0.02
N PHE A 65 14.94 -6.76 -0.61
CA PHE A 65 15.55 -5.61 0.03
C PHE A 65 14.59 -4.41 0.03
N ALA A 66 14.02 -4.08 -1.12
CA ALA A 66 13.02 -3.03 -1.24
C ALA A 66 12.09 -3.28 -2.44
N SER A 67 10.88 -2.74 -2.40
CA SER A 67 9.98 -2.80 -3.56
C SER A 67 9.08 -1.58 -3.66
N ILE A 68 8.55 -1.40 -4.87
CA ILE A 68 7.48 -0.45 -5.16
C ILE A 68 6.45 -1.11 -6.08
N GLU A 69 5.18 -0.84 -5.84
CA GLU A 69 4.07 -1.17 -6.74
C GLU A 69 3.21 0.08 -6.94
N ARG A 70 2.96 0.42 -8.20
CA ARG A 70 2.04 1.50 -8.57
C ARG A 70 0.84 0.94 -9.33
N THR A 71 -0.35 1.35 -8.92
CA THR A 71 -1.61 0.87 -9.49
C THR A 71 -2.19 1.85 -10.51
N PHE A 72 -3.24 1.40 -11.19
CA PHE A 72 -3.94 2.16 -12.21
C PHE A 72 -4.63 3.42 -11.65
N CYS A 73 -4.83 4.39 -12.52
CA CYS A 73 -5.70 5.55 -12.30
C CYS A 73 -6.50 5.82 -13.60
N PHE A 74 -7.48 6.71 -13.58
CA PHE A 74 -8.25 7.07 -14.79
C PHE A 74 -7.47 7.90 -15.82
N GLY A 75 -6.28 8.39 -15.46
CA GLY A 75 -5.39 9.16 -16.33
C GLY A 75 -4.25 8.33 -16.93
N ARG A 76 -3.11 8.98 -17.13
CA ARG A 76 -1.88 8.37 -17.66
C ARG A 76 -0.84 8.11 -16.56
N CYS A 77 -1.28 7.60 -15.41
CA CYS A 77 -0.36 7.29 -14.33
C CYS A 77 0.52 6.09 -14.74
N PRO A 78 1.83 6.13 -14.45
CA PRO A 78 2.71 4.99 -14.66
C PRO A 78 2.28 3.82 -13.77
N VAL A 79 2.10 2.64 -14.37
CA VAL A 79 1.72 1.39 -13.69
C VAL A 79 2.85 0.39 -13.86
N TYR A 80 3.45 -0.01 -12.75
CA TYR A 80 4.56 -0.95 -12.75
C TYR A 80 4.81 -1.55 -11.36
N LYS A 81 5.63 -2.59 -11.34
CA LYS A 81 6.19 -3.20 -10.13
C LYS A 81 7.70 -3.22 -10.24
N MET A 82 8.40 -3.01 -9.13
CA MET A 82 9.85 -3.18 -9.07
C MET A 82 10.24 -3.81 -7.73
N LYS A 83 11.09 -4.83 -7.78
CA LYS A 83 11.67 -5.51 -6.62
C LYS A 83 13.19 -5.39 -6.70
N ILE A 84 13.80 -4.95 -5.61
CA ILE A 84 15.25 -4.92 -5.43
C ILE A 84 15.56 -5.99 -4.39
N TYR A 85 16.54 -6.83 -4.68
CA TYR A 85 16.96 -7.94 -3.83
C TYR A 85 18.26 -7.60 -3.09
N ALA A 86 18.53 -8.31 -1.99
CA ALA A 86 19.68 -8.09 -1.12
C ALA A 86 21.03 -8.35 -1.82
N ASP A 87 21.03 -9.14 -2.90
CA ASP A 87 22.21 -9.35 -3.76
C ASP A 87 22.44 -8.22 -4.77
N GLY A 88 21.57 -7.22 -4.81
CA GLY A 88 21.59 -6.09 -5.74
C GLY A 88 20.87 -6.37 -7.06
N SER A 89 20.38 -7.58 -7.31
CA SER A 89 19.55 -7.85 -8.49
C SER A 89 18.23 -7.08 -8.41
N VAL A 90 17.72 -6.64 -9.55
CA VAL A 90 16.47 -5.90 -9.64
C VAL A 90 15.59 -6.52 -10.70
N GLU A 91 14.31 -6.67 -10.36
CA GLU A 91 13.25 -7.03 -11.29
C GLU A 91 12.30 -5.85 -11.45
N TYR A 92 11.89 -5.61 -12.68
CA TYR A 92 10.92 -4.60 -13.05
C TYR A 92 9.88 -5.19 -13.99
N GLU A 93 8.62 -4.87 -13.77
CA GLU A 93 7.52 -5.18 -14.66
C GLU A 93 6.74 -3.91 -14.98
N GLY A 94 6.94 -3.38 -16.19
CA GLY A 94 6.19 -2.23 -16.69
C GLY A 94 4.86 -2.68 -17.30
N ILE A 95 3.74 -2.09 -16.84
CA ILE A 95 2.40 -2.54 -17.20
C ILE A 95 1.74 -1.54 -18.16
N GLN A 96 1.59 -0.27 -17.76
CA GLN A 96 0.88 0.74 -18.55
C GLN A 96 1.46 2.14 -18.34
N ASN A 97 1.40 2.98 -19.37
CA ASN A 97 1.92 4.35 -19.38
C ASN A 97 3.41 4.43 -18.98
N MET A 98 4.17 3.36 -19.26
CA MET A 98 5.60 3.26 -19.01
C MET A 98 6.38 3.44 -20.30
N VAL A 99 7.61 3.93 -20.17
CA VAL A 99 8.53 4.03 -21.33
C VAL A 99 8.98 2.64 -21.78
N ILE A 100 9.18 1.73 -20.82
CA ILE A 100 9.43 0.30 -21.05
C ILE A 100 8.31 -0.53 -20.42
N THR A 101 7.66 -1.36 -21.24
CA THR A 101 6.61 -2.31 -20.82
C THR A 101 7.12 -3.74 -20.94
N GLY A 102 6.66 -4.63 -20.05
CA GLY A 102 7.16 -5.99 -19.93
C GLY A 102 8.15 -6.15 -18.78
N LYS A 103 8.77 -7.34 -18.71
CA LYS A 103 9.70 -7.72 -17.66
C LYS A 103 11.14 -7.40 -18.04
N TYR A 104 11.84 -6.70 -17.15
CA TYR A 104 13.24 -6.35 -17.29
C TYR A 104 13.99 -6.58 -15.99
N THR A 105 15.30 -6.73 -16.10
CA THR A 105 16.21 -6.86 -14.98
C THR A 105 17.37 -5.89 -15.08
N THR A 106 17.93 -5.54 -13.93
CA THR A 106 19.20 -4.81 -13.83
C THR A 106 19.92 -5.22 -12.54
N THR A 107 21.03 -4.58 -12.21
CA THR A 107 21.77 -4.81 -10.97
C THR A 107 22.24 -3.48 -10.38
N LEU A 108 22.06 -3.30 -9.08
CA LEU A 108 22.52 -2.14 -8.35
C LEU A 108 23.82 -2.45 -7.61
N ASP A 109 24.68 -1.44 -7.53
CA ASP A 109 25.85 -1.50 -6.66
C ASP A 109 25.48 -1.22 -5.19
N LYS A 110 26.43 -1.51 -4.29
CA LYS A 110 26.25 -1.30 -2.84
C LYS A 110 26.01 0.17 -2.47
N SER A 111 26.55 1.13 -3.24
CA SER A 111 26.36 2.55 -2.97
C SER A 111 24.91 2.96 -3.23
N GLN A 112 24.32 2.47 -4.33
CA GLN A 112 22.91 2.67 -4.65
C GLN A 112 22.00 2.02 -3.60
N MET A 113 22.30 0.78 -3.20
CA MET A 113 21.57 0.08 -2.13
C MET A 113 21.62 0.87 -0.81
N ASN A 114 22.80 1.33 -0.39
CA ASN A 114 22.94 2.14 0.82
C ASN A 114 22.19 3.47 0.74
N ALA A 115 22.05 4.05 -0.45
CA ALA A 115 21.26 5.27 -0.63
C ALA A 115 19.78 5.05 -0.32
N PHE A 116 19.22 3.87 -0.64
CA PHE A 116 17.83 3.52 -0.30
C PHE A 116 17.63 3.45 1.22
N LEU A 117 18.53 2.76 1.94
CA LEU A 117 18.46 2.68 3.41
C LEU A 117 18.57 4.06 4.05
N LYS A 118 19.54 4.86 3.60
CA LYS A 118 19.72 6.23 4.07
C LYS A 118 18.46 7.05 3.84
N LYS A 119 17.84 6.93 2.65
CA LYS A 119 16.61 7.65 2.36
C LYS A 119 15.46 7.22 3.27
N ALA A 120 15.31 5.91 3.52
CA ALA A 120 14.29 5.37 4.41
C ALA A 120 14.46 5.90 5.85
N GLU A 121 15.69 5.98 6.35
CA GLU A 121 16.02 6.59 7.64
C GLU A 121 15.70 8.09 7.66
N GLU A 122 16.16 8.85 6.66
CA GLU A 122 15.94 10.30 6.54
C GLU A 122 14.45 10.68 6.58
N ILE A 123 13.58 9.84 6.00
CA ILE A 123 12.12 10.07 5.98
C ILE A 123 11.40 9.43 7.16
N LYS A 124 12.12 8.80 8.10
CA LYS A 124 11.56 8.05 9.23
C LYS A 124 10.52 7.02 8.75
N PHE A 125 10.88 6.23 7.74
CA PHE A 125 9.96 5.33 7.04
C PHE A 125 9.30 4.33 7.98
N TYR A 126 10.07 3.77 8.92
CA TYR A 126 9.61 2.79 9.91
C TYR A 126 8.62 3.37 10.94
N GLU A 127 8.59 4.70 11.11
CA GLU A 127 7.65 5.41 11.99
C GLU A 127 6.33 5.77 11.29
N LEU A 128 6.19 5.52 9.98
CA LEU A 128 4.95 5.78 9.25
C LEU A 128 3.85 4.77 9.63
N GLU A 129 2.59 5.19 9.52
CA GLU A 129 1.47 4.26 9.47
C GLU A 129 1.59 3.32 8.26
N ASP A 130 1.06 2.10 8.39
CA ASP A 130 1.14 1.09 7.33
C ASP A 130 0.22 1.41 6.15
N ARG A 131 -0.81 2.23 6.35
CA ARG A 131 -1.82 2.52 5.35
C ARG A 131 -2.35 3.96 5.46
N TYR A 132 -2.31 4.67 4.33
CA TYR A 132 -2.89 6.00 4.15
C TYR A 132 -3.92 5.95 3.03
N ASP A 133 -5.19 5.94 3.41
CA ASP A 133 -6.28 5.63 2.51
C ASP A 133 -7.61 6.27 2.96
N ASP A 134 -8.57 6.38 2.04
CA ASP A 134 -9.96 6.79 2.28
C ASP A 134 -10.88 6.03 1.31
N GLU A 135 -11.89 5.35 1.84
CA GLU A 135 -12.84 4.54 1.05
C GLU A 135 -13.66 5.39 0.06
N MET A 136 -13.86 6.67 0.35
CA MET A 136 -14.58 7.60 -0.53
C MET A 136 -13.73 8.08 -1.70
N VAL A 137 -12.42 7.81 -1.68
CA VAL A 137 -11.47 8.15 -2.75
C VAL A 137 -11.28 6.93 -3.65
N THR A 138 -11.66 7.05 -4.92
CA THR A 138 -11.70 5.91 -5.87
C THR A 138 -10.87 6.11 -7.13
N ASP A 139 -10.51 7.35 -7.46
CA ASP A 139 -9.88 7.75 -8.72
C ASP A 139 -8.36 7.99 -8.62
N LEU A 140 -7.80 7.99 -7.41
CA LEU A 140 -6.37 8.14 -7.17
C LEU A 140 -5.61 6.81 -7.32
N PRO A 141 -4.43 6.81 -7.96
CA PRO A 141 -3.56 5.64 -7.93
C PRO A 141 -3.04 5.43 -6.51
N SER A 142 -2.75 4.17 -6.18
CA SER A 142 -1.98 3.82 -4.99
C SER A 142 -0.51 3.57 -5.33
N THR A 143 0.35 3.82 -4.35
CA THR A 143 1.74 3.40 -4.34
C THR A 143 1.97 2.59 -3.07
N THR A 144 2.45 1.35 -3.20
CA THR A 144 2.89 0.53 -2.08
C THR A 144 4.40 0.49 -2.08
N LEU A 145 5.03 0.77 -0.95
CA LEU A 145 6.48 0.73 -0.77
C LEU A 145 6.83 -0.27 0.32
N THR A 146 7.85 -1.09 0.10
CA THR A 146 8.41 -1.98 1.12
C THR A 146 9.91 -1.75 1.22
N VAL A 147 10.45 -1.74 2.44
CA VAL A 147 11.89 -1.66 2.73
C VAL A 147 12.23 -2.62 3.86
N ILE A 148 13.35 -3.34 3.71
CA ILE A 148 13.97 -4.15 4.76
C ILE A 148 15.30 -3.47 5.16
N ASP A 149 15.48 -3.17 6.44
CA ASP A 149 16.70 -2.51 6.92
C ASP A 149 17.87 -3.49 7.11
N ASP A 150 19.01 -2.95 7.55
CA ASP A 150 20.21 -3.73 7.84
C ASP A 150 20.06 -4.71 9.02
N LYS A 151 19.03 -4.55 9.84
CA LYS A 151 18.67 -5.45 10.95
C LYS A 151 17.64 -6.50 10.55
N GLY A 152 17.09 -6.40 9.33
CA GLY A 152 16.03 -7.27 8.84
C GLY A 152 14.62 -6.83 9.22
N GLU A 153 14.43 -5.60 9.72
CA GLU A 153 13.12 -5.03 9.98
C GLU A 153 12.43 -4.71 8.64
N LEU A 154 11.30 -5.38 8.39
CA LEU A 154 10.45 -5.15 7.22
C LEU A 154 9.39 -4.10 7.56
N LYS A 155 9.28 -3.07 6.70
CA LYS A 155 8.17 -2.13 6.73
C LYS A 155 7.52 -2.03 5.36
N THR A 156 6.19 -2.06 5.32
CA THR A 156 5.39 -1.80 4.13
C THR A 156 4.45 -0.63 4.40
N VAL A 157 4.35 0.29 3.45
CA VAL A 157 3.46 1.46 3.54
C VAL A 157 2.62 1.55 2.26
N PHE A 158 1.31 1.47 2.40
CA PHE A 158 0.33 1.70 1.33
C PHE A 158 -0.08 3.19 1.31
N CYS A 159 0.07 3.84 0.17
CA CYS A 159 -0.23 5.26 -0.02
C CYS A 159 -1.23 5.46 -1.15
N ARG A 160 -2.46 5.85 -0.83
CA ARG A 160 -3.44 6.33 -1.82
C ARG A 160 -3.93 7.74 -1.52
N TYR A 161 -4.14 8.08 -0.24
CA TYR A 161 -4.71 9.37 0.15
C TYR A 161 -4.10 9.90 1.45
N GLN A 162 -3.86 11.22 1.53
CA GLN A 162 -3.35 11.93 2.73
C GLN A 162 -2.07 11.38 3.39
N PHE A 163 -1.18 10.73 2.63
CA PHE A 163 0.12 10.29 3.16
C PHE A 163 1.13 11.45 3.28
N PRO A 164 2.11 11.36 4.20
CA PRO A 164 3.16 12.37 4.34
C PRO A 164 4.03 12.52 3.08
N LYS A 165 4.12 13.75 2.54
CA LYS A 165 4.87 14.05 1.30
C LYS A 165 6.33 13.59 1.31
N ARG A 166 6.96 13.46 2.48
CA ARG A 166 8.34 12.97 2.62
C ARG A 166 8.55 11.59 2.00
N ILE A 167 7.50 10.75 1.93
CA ILE A 167 7.59 9.42 1.33
C ILE A 167 7.88 9.46 -0.18
N ASN A 168 7.49 10.54 -0.86
CA ASN A 168 7.70 10.69 -2.31
C ASN A 168 9.18 10.59 -2.67
N GLY A 169 10.08 11.06 -1.80
CA GLY A 169 11.50 10.98 -2.07
C GLY A 169 12.03 9.55 -2.17
N LEU A 170 11.39 8.56 -1.53
CA LEU A 170 11.75 7.15 -1.69
C LEU A 170 11.16 6.58 -2.99
N ALA A 171 9.90 6.91 -3.30
CA ALA A 171 9.27 6.50 -4.56
C ALA A 171 10.02 7.06 -5.79
N GLU A 172 10.48 8.30 -5.72
CA GLU A 172 11.29 8.95 -6.76
C GLU A 172 12.63 8.24 -6.98
N MET A 173 13.21 7.59 -5.97
CA MET A 173 14.44 6.80 -6.16
C MET A 173 14.20 5.63 -7.10
N PHE A 174 13.09 4.89 -6.93
CA PHE A 174 12.71 3.83 -7.87
C PHE A 174 12.47 4.37 -9.28
N ASP A 175 11.79 5.52 -9.40
CA ASP A 175 11.57 6.18 -10.69
C ASP A 175 12.86 6.55 -11.42
N ASN A 176 13.86 6.95 -10.65
CA ASN A 176 15.14 7.36 -11.21
C ASN A 176 15.96 6.16 -11.71
N LEU A 177 15.78 4.95 -11.15
CA LEU A 177 16.41 3.74 -11.69
C LEU A 177 16.00 3.47 -13.14
N LEU A 178 14.74 3.73 -13.50
CA LEU A 178 14.25 3.59 -14.88
C LEU A 178 14.92 4.54 -15.89
N LYS A 179 15.54 5.61 -15.39
CA LYS A 179 16.21 6.63 -16.21
C LYS A 179 17.74 6.50 -16.21
N SER A 180 18.30 5.94 -15.14
CA SER A 180 19.73 5.91 -14.89
C SER A 180 20.38 4.57 -15.20
N GLU A 181 19.62 3.47 -15.08
CA GLU A 181 20.14 2.12 -15.30
C GLU A 181 19.90 1.62 -16.72
N SER A 182 20.74 0.68 -17.13
CA SER A 182 20.51 -0.18 -18.29
C SER A 182 19.71 -1.41 -17.86
N TRP A 183 18.66 -1.72 -18.60
CA TRP A 183 17.68 -2.75 -18.32
C TRP A 183 17.69 -3.79 -19.42
N THR A 184 17.70 -5.07 -19.04
CA THR A 184 17.70 -6.20 -19.97
C THR A 184 16.37 -6.94 -19.89
N SER A 185 15.68 -7.08 -21.03
CA SER A 185 14.43 -7.83 -21.13
C SER A 185 14.64 -9.35 -21.05
N GLU A 186 13.56 -10.12 -20.90
CA GLU A 186 13.61 -11.59 -21.01
C GLU A 186 14.12 -12.08 -22.37
N SER A 187 13.96 -11.29 -23.45
CA SER A 187 14.48 -11.60 -24.79
C SER A 187 15.93 -11.14 -25.02
N GLY A 188 16.55 -10.48 -24.04
CA GLY A 188 17.90 -9.93 -24.13
C GLY A 188 17.98 -8.55 -24.79
N GLU A 189 16.86 -7.87 -24.98
CA GLU A 189 16.84 -6.48 -25.45
C GLU A 189 17.32 -5.54 -24.33
N ILE A 190 18.21 -4.60 -24.68
CA ILE A 190 18.77 -3.63 -23.73
C ILE A 190 18.06 -2.28 -23.91
N TYR A 191 17.61 -1.71 -22.80
CA TYR A 191 17.06 -0.37 -22.71
C TYR A 191 17.86 0.51 -21.73
N PRO A 192 18.14 1.79 -22.04
CA PRO A 192 17.93 2.41 -23.34
C PRO A 192 18.82 1.75 -24.41
N PRO A 193 18.40 1.74 -25.69
CA PRO A 193 19.22 1.16 -26.75
C PRO A 193 20.55 1.91 -26.86
N GLU A 194 21.64 1.17 -27.08
CA GLU A 194 22.95 1.74 -27.37
C GLU A 194 22.87 2.65 -28.60
N ARG A 195 23.52 3.82 -28.53
CA ARG A 195 23.50 4.83 -29.61
C ARG A 195 24.50 4.53 -30.70
#